data_AF-A0A7S0K9M5-F1
#
_entry.id   AF-A0A7S0K9M5-F1
#
_cell.length_a   1.000
_cell.length_b   1.000
_cell.length_c   1.000
_cell.angle_alpha   90.00
_cell.angle_beta   90.00
_cell.angle_gamma   90.00
#
_symmetry.space_group_name_H-M   'P 1'
#
loop_
_entity.id
_entity.type
_entity.pdbx_description
1 polymer ?
#
loop_
_entity_poly.entity_id
_entity_poly.type
_entity_poly.pdbx_seq_one_letter_code
_entity_poly.pdbx_strand_id
1 'polypeptide(L)'
;KGQVVFFGSYNGEKWQCALSKADQNSSKSIVRVTPVELSSDENDTIRQVELSLLLTTLLSDFFNSLVFELDGTFLTYRDMMVTPKGESPSVLLALDITVKKFPSPGIDF
;
A
#
# COMPACT_ATOMS: atom_id res chain seq x y z
N LYS A 1 -15.86 6.63 -0.28
CA LYS A 1 -14.37 6.58 -0.31
C LYS A 1 -13.99 5.13 -0.07
N GLY A 2 -13.28 4.49 -1.01
CA GLY A 2 -12.83 3.11 -0.83
C GLY A 2 -11.64 3.07 0.13
N GLN A 3 -11.67 2.12 1.05
CA GLN A 3 -10.56 1.83 1.96
C GLN A 3 -10.45 0.32 2.10
N VAL A 4 -9.23 -0.19 2.11
CA VAL A 4 -8.96 -1.60 2.41
C VAL A 4 -8.25 -1.69 3.75
N VAL A 5 -8.84 -2.50 4.62
CA VAL A 5 -8.31 -2.79 5.94
C VAL A 5 -7.70 -4.18 5.90
N PHE A 6 -6.43 -4.27 6.28
CA PHE A 6 -5.70 -5.51 6.46
C PHE A 6 -4.93 -5.48 7.78
N PHE A 7 -4.49 -6.63 8.24
CA PHE A 7 -3.77 -6.75 9.50
C PHE A 7 -2.34 -7.23 9.24
N GLY A 8 -1.38 -6.55 9.85
CA GLY A 8 0.04 -6.91 9.83
C GLY A 8 0.53 -7.25 11.23
N SER A 9 1.63 -7.98 11.31
CA SER A 9 2.34 -8.23 12.57
C SER A 9 3.75 -7.62 12.50
N TYR A 10 4.14 -6.89 13.54
CA TYR A 10 5.50 -6.35 13.68
C TYR A 10 5.96 -6.54 15.13
N ASN A 11 7.13 -7.16 15.32
CA ASN A 11 7.67 -7.50 16.65
C ASN A 11 6.68 -8.23 17.57
N GLY A 12 5.84 -9.10 17.02
CA GLY A 12 4.83 -9.85 17.77
C GLY A 12 3.53 -9.08 18.06
N GLU A 13 3.50 -7.77 17.80
CA GLU A 13 2.30 -6.93 17.95
C GLU A 13 1.48 -6.93 16.66
N LYS A 14 0.15 -6.87 16.81
CA LYS A 14 -0.79 -6.80 15.68
C LYS A 14 -1.17 -5.36 15.39
N TRP A 15 -1.17 -5.03 14.10
CA TRP A 15 -1.45 -3.69 13.60
C TRP A 15 -2.56 -3.74 12.56
N GLN A 16 -3.51 -2.83 12.68
CA GLN A 16 -4.51 -2.58 11.66
C GLN A 16 -3.95 -1.57 10.67
N CYS A 17 -3.90 -1.95 9.39
CA CYS A 17 -3.42 -1.12 8.31
C CYS A 17 -4.61 -0.77 7.42
N ALA A 18 -4.88 0.52 7.26
CA ALA A 18 -6.00 1.01 6.50
C ALA A 18 -5.48 1.82 5.30
N LEU A 19 -5.42 1.16 4.14
CA LEU A 19 -4.95 1.72 2.88
C LEU A 19 -6.09 2.44 2.16
N SER A 20 -5.84 3.68 1.76
CA SER A 20 -6.77 4.48 0.96
C SER A 20 -6.01 5.46 0.07
N LYS A 21 -6.68 6.07 -0.91
CA LYS A 21 -6.15 7.28 -1.58
C LYS A 21 -6.01 8.42 -0.57
N ALA A 22 -4.95 9.21 -0.69
CA ALA A 22 -4.75 10.41 0.12
C ALA A 22 -5.92 11.39 -0.08
N ASP A 23 -6.23 11.70 -1.33
CA ASP A 23 -7.28 12.64 -1.74
C ASP A 23 -8.02 12.12 -2.99
N GLN A 24 -9.22 12.65 -3.29
CA GLN A 24 -9.97 12.24 -4.49
C GLN A 24 -9.24 12.54 -5.80
N ASN A 25 -8.38 13.57 -5.80
CA ASN A 25 -7.61 14.00 -6.97
C ASN A 25 -6.13 13.61 -6.91
N SER A 26 -5.70 12.94 -5.84
CA SER A 26 -4.31 12.52 -5.68
C SER A 26 -4.15 11.09 -6.19
N SER A 27 -3.08 10.83 -6.93
CA SER A 27 -2.63 9.47 -7.25
C SER A 27 -1.94 8.79 -6.07
N LYS A 28 -1.61 9.54 -5.01
CA LYS A 28 -0.90 9.01 -3.85
C LYS A 28 -1.85 8.21 -2.97
N SER A 29 -1.34 7.09 -2.47
CA SER A 29 -1.98 6.33 -1.42
C SER A 29 -1.39 6.62 -0.06
N ILE A 30 -2.20 6.44 0.97
CA ILE A 30 -1.83 6.56 2.37
C ILE A 30 -2.26 5.29 3.10
N VAL A 31 -1.38 4.76 3.94
CA VAL A 31 -1.68 3.66 4.84
C VAL A 31 -1.71 4.19 6.25
N ARG A 32 -2.88 4.22 6.89
CA ARG A 32 -2.98 4.55 8.32
C ARG A 32 -2.78 3.28 9.12
N VAL A 33 -1.78 3.28 9.99
CA VAL A 33 -1.46 2.12 10.83
C VAL A 33 -1.84 2.42 12.27
N THR A 34 -2.66 1.56 12.89
CA THR A 34 -3.04 1.68 14.30
C THR A 34 -2.82 0.35 15.02
N PRO A 35 -2.37 0.35 16.29
CA PRO A 35 -2.27 -0.89 17.04
C PRO A 35 -3.67 -1.50 17.21
N VAL A 36 -3.77 -2.83 17.13
CA VAL A 36 -5.05 -3.53 17.39
C VAL A 36 -5.35 -3.54 18.88
N GLU A 37 -4.32 -3.70 19.70
CA GLU A 37 -4.40 -3.71 21.15
C GLU A 37 -3.52 -2.58 21.68
N LEU A 38 -4.13 -1.63 22.40
CA LEU A 38 -3.40 -0.58 23.11
C LEU A 38 -2.85 -1.15 24.41
N SER A 39 -1.59 -0.84 24.69
CA SER A 39 -0.99 -1.20 25.98
C SER A 39 -1.65 -0.43 27.12
N SER A 40 -1.72 -1.04 28.30
CA SER A 40 -2.17 -0.36 29.53
C SER A 40 -1.04 0.41 30.21
N ASP A 41 0.21 0.22 29.78
CA ASP A 41 1.38 0.97 30.25
C ASP A 41 1.52 2.25 29.41
N GLU A 42 1.64 3.40 30.08
CA GLU A 42 1.79 4.70 29.43
C GLU A 42 3.05 4.77 28.55
N ASN A 43 4.17 4.20 29.00
CA ASN A 43 5.42 4.21 28.24
C ASN A 43 5.29 3.38 26.96
N ASP A 44 4.60 2.25 27.05
CA ASP A 44 4.39 1.37 25.91
C ASP A 44 3.35 1.96 24.95
N THR A 45 2.36 2.70 25.46
CA THR A 45 1.42 3.47 24.64
C THR A 45 2.13 4.54 23.81
N ILE A 46 3.04 5.32 24.43
CA ILE A 46 3.84 6.32 23.72
C ILE A 46 4.66 5.66 22.59
N ARG A 47 5.32 4.54 22.90
CA ARG A 47 6.07 3.74 21.93
C ARG A 47 5.19 3.27 20.77
N GLN A 48 3.98 2.77 21.05
CA GLN A 48 3.03 2.32 20.03
C GLN A 48 2.57 3.46 19.12
N VAL A 49 2.39 4.67 19.65
CA VAL A 49 2.02 5.86 18.85
C VAL A 49 3.17 6.27 17.93
N GLU A 50 4.41 6.29 18.44
CA GLU A 50 5.59 6.59 17.62
C GLU A 50 5.79 5.56 16.50
N LEU A 51 5.64 4.26 16.82
CA LEU A 51 5.70 3.17 15.84
C LEU A 51 4.57 3.25 14.81
N SER A 52 3.35 3.58 15.22
CA SER A 52 2.21 3.79 14.33
C SER A 52 2.53 4.85 13.26
N LEU A 53 3.14 5.97 13.67
CA LEU A 53 3.53 7.04 12.75
C LEU A 53 4.63 6.58 11.80
N LEU A 54 5.66 5.89 12.31
CA LEU A 54 6.76 5.36 11.50
C LEU A 54 6.26 4.35 10.46
N LEU A 55 5.46 3.37 10.89
CA LEU A 55 4.89 2.34 10.01
C LEU A 55 3.93 2.95 8.98
N THR A 56 3.17 3.98 9.36
CA THR A 56 2.32 4.74 8.44
C THR A 56 3.14 5.34 7.31
N THR A 57 4.25 6.01 7.62
CA THR A 57 5.15 6.58 6.61
C THR A 57 5.75 5.48 5.74
N LEU A 58 6.37 4.46 6.35
CA LEU A 58 7.05 3.39 5.62
C LEU A 58 6.12 2.62 4.68
N LEU A 59 4.93 2.23 5.15
CA LEU A 59 3.98 1.50 4.31
C LEU A 59 3.40 2.40 3.23
N SER A 60 3.12 3.68 3.52
CA SER A 60 2.68 4.62 2.50
C SER A 60 3.74 4.75 1.40
N ASP A 61 5.00 4.93 1.75
CA ASP A 61 6.11 5.04 0.79
C ASP A 61 6.28 3.74 -0.02
N PHE A 62 6.18 2.58 0.65
CA PHE A 62 6.21 1.28 -0.01
C PHE A 62 5.13 1.17 -1.08
N PHE A 63 3.86 1.43 -0.76
CA PHE A 63 2.77 1.30 -1.73
C PHE A 63 2.83 2.34 -2.85
N ASN A 64 3.32 3.55 -2.58
CA ASN A 64 3.52 4.56 -3.62
C ASN A 64 4.72 4.26 -4.53
N SER A 65 5.71 3.52 -4.04
CA SER A 65 6.94 3.18 -4.77
C SER A 65 6.93 1.76 -5.33
N LEU A 66 5.87 0.99 -5.08
CA LEU A 66 5.78 -0.40 -5.48
C LEU A 66 5.70 -0.49 -7.01
N VAL A 67 6.74 -1.07 -7.59
CA VAL A 67 6.84 -1.37 -9.02
C VAL A 67 7.02 -2.86 -9.20
N PHE A 68 6.14 -3.50 -9.96
CA PHE A 68 6.30 -4.88 -10.39
C PHE A 68 6.93 -4.92 -11.78
N GLU A 69 7.97 -5.72 -11.95
CA GLU A 69 8.55 -6.00 -13.26
C GLU A 69 8.00 -7.33 -13.79
N LEU A 70 7.45 -7.31 -14.99
CA LEU A 70 6.98 -8.50 -15.72
C LEU A 70 7.46 -8.39 -17.16
N ASP A 71 8.37 -9.28 -17.57
CA ASP A 71 8.84 -9.40 -18.95
C ASP A 71 9.20 -8.05 -19.63
N GLY A 72 9.99 -7.21 -18.95
CA GLY A 72 10.41 -5.88 -19.43
C GLY A 72 9.33 -4.79 -19.38
N THR A 73 8.19 -5.09 -18.77
CA THR A 73 7.11 -4.13 -18.48
C THR A 73 7.08 -3.81 -16.99
N PHE A 74 6.97 -2.54 -16.64
CA PHE A 74 6.89 -2.08 -15.26
C PHE A 74 5.44 -1.72 -14.92
N LEU A 75 4.93 -2.23 -13.80
CA LEU A 75 3.61 -1.92 -13.28
C LEU A 75 3.76 -1.14 -11.97
N THR A 76 3.31 0.10 -11.93
CA THR A 76 3.30 0.92 -10.72
C THR A 76 1.92 0.91 -10.09
N TYR A 77 1.82 0.86 -8.77
CA TYR A 77 0.51 0.95 -8.11
C TYR A 77 -0.15 2.34 -8.33
N ARG A 78 -1.44 2.36 -8.71
CA ARG A 78 -2.22 3.59 -8.95
C ARG A 78 -3.42 3.74 -8.01
N ASP A 79 -4.22 2.69 -7.91
CA ASP A 79 -5.47 2.73 -7.14
C ASP A 79 -5.89 1.34 -6.66
N MET A 80 -6.90 1.29 -5.81
CA MET A 80 -7.48 0.05 -5.30
C MET A 80 -9.00 0.17 -5.24
N MET A 81 -9.69 -0.85 -5.74
CA MET A 81 -11.15 -0.94 -5.71
C MET A 81 -11.58 -2.26 -5.07
N VAL A 82 -12.43 -2.19 -4.04
CA VAL A 82 -13.08 -3.37 -3.49
C VAL A 82 -14.23 -3.74 -4.41
N THR A 83 -14.24 -4.97 -4.92
CA THR A 83 -15.29 -5.46 -5.80
C THR A 83 -16.09 -6.55 -5.07
N PRO A 84 -17.42 -6.53 -5.18
CA PRO A 84 -18.25 -7.63 -4.70
C PRO A 84 -18.33 -8.79 -5.71
N LYS A 85 -17.49 -8.81 -6.76
CA LYS A 85 -17.51 -9.89 -7.75
C LYS A 85 -16.82 -11.13 -7.18
N GLY A 86 -17.58 -12.22 -7.06
CA GLY A 86 -17.12 -13.52 -6.54
C GLY A 86 -17.91 -13.96 -5.30
N GLU A 87 -17.59 -15.15 -4.77
CA GLU A 87 -18.18 -15.65 -3.51
C GLU A 87 -17.69 -14.88 -2.27
N SER A 88 -16.59 -14.14 -2.40
CA SER A 88 -15.98 -13.32 -1.34
C SER A 88 -15.54 -11.96 -1.88
N PRO A 89 -15.49 -10.91 -1.04
CA PRO A 89 -14.98 -9.61 -1.43
C PRO A 89 -13.56 -9.74 -1.99
N SER A 90 -13.34 -9.18 -3.19
CA SER A 90 -12.06 -9.22 -3.88
C SER A 90 -11.50 -7.81 -4.02
N VAL A 91 -10.18 -7.67 -3.88
CA VAL A 91 -9.49 -6.38 -3.99
C VAL A 91 -8.86 -6.30 -5.37
N LEU A 92 -9.28 -5.32 -6.16
CA LEU A 92 -8.74 -5.05 -7.48
C LEU A 92 -7.71 -3.92 -7.34
N LEU A 93 -6.45 -4.24 -7.63
CA LEU A 93 -5.36 -3.28 -7.70
C LEU A 93 -5.33 -2.68 -9.11
N ALA A 94 -5.57 -1.39 -9.23
CA ALA A 94 -5.31 -0.65 -10.46
C ALA A 94 -3.82 -0.33 -10.50
N LEU A 95 -3.15 -0.85 -11.53
CA LEU A 95 -1.73 -0.62 -11.78
C LEU A 95 -1.59 0.24 -13.04
N ASP A 96 -0.71 1.23 -13.00
CA ASP A 96 -0.27 1.97 -14.17
C ASP A 96 0.87 1.21 -14.85
N ILE A 97 0.75 1.02 -16.16
CA ILE A 97 1.72 0.25 -16.95
C ILE A 97 2.70 1.21 -17.62
N THR A 98 3.98 1.09 -17.31
CA THR A 98 5.08 1.75 -18.02
C THR A 98 5.89 0.71 -18.78
N VAL A 99 5.78 0.71 -20.12
CA VAL A 99 6.58 -0.17 -20.98
C VAL A 99 7.91 0.53 -21.28
N LYS A 100 9.01 0.05 -20.70
CA LYS A 100 10.36 0.45 -21.13
C LYS A 100 10.93 -0.62 -22.04
N LYS A 101 10.55 -0.59 -23.32
CA LYS A 101 11.28 -1.35 -24.33
C LYS A 101 12.64 -0.71 -24.52
N PHE A 102 13.71 -1.41 -24.17
CA PHE A 102 14.99 -1.11 -24.79
C PHE A 102 14.79 -1.30 -26.30
N PRO A 103 15.25 -0.36 -27.15
CA PRO A 103 15.22 -0.59 -28.58
C PRO A 103 15.98 -1.89 -28.84
N SER A 104 15.29 -2.87 -29.43
CA SER A 104 15.96 -4.05 -29.96
C SER A 104 17.10 -3.57 -30.87
N PRO A 105 18.31 -4.11 -30.77
CA PRO A 105 19.39 -3.71 -31.66
C PRO A 105 18.93 -3.88 -33.11
N GLY A 106 18.77 -2.78 -33.86
CA GLY A 106 18.40 -2.80 -35.27
C GLY A 106 17.08 -2.12 -35.69
N ILE A 107 16.46 -1.27 -34.86
CA ILE A 107 15.37 -0.40 -35.32
C ILE A 107 15.78 1.07 -35.12
N ASP A 108 16.22 1.70 -36.21
CA ASP A 108 16.38 3.16 -36.30
C ASP A 108 14.99 3.82 -36.44
N PHE A 109 14.77 4.91 -35.70
CA PHE A 109 13.59 5.77 -35.82
C PHE A 109 13.88 6.97 -36.73
#